data_AF-B8HSL3-F1
#
_entry.id   AF-B8HSL3-F1
#
_cell.length_a   1.000
_cell.length_b   1.000
_cell.length_c   1.000
_cell.angle_alpha   90.00
_cell.angle_beta   90.00
_cell.angle_gamma   90.00
#
_symmetry.space_group_name_H-M   'P 1'
#
loop_
_entity.id
_entity.type
_entity.pdbx_description
1 polymer ?
#
loop_
_entity_poly.entity_id
_entity_poly.type
_entity_poly.pdbx_seq_one_letter_code
_entity_poly.pdbx_strand_id
1 'polypeptide(L)'
;MTMISHNTSRRLAPRVLSQDIESYQGLQQIPNFMTVRPEATPESIQKAYETMLDKQSDETAKQVLFKAAAIAAREAEWDFHNAILAMKEAVRGQFGSDSDQAAAVGFKKKSERKRPVRTKRE
;
A
#
# COMPACT_ATOMS: atom_id res chain seq x y z
N MET A 1 41.10 10.78 4.09
CA MET A 1 39.80 11.14 4.71
C MET A 1 38.80 10.07 4.31
N THR A 2 38.58 9.06 5.15
CA THR A 2 37.73 7.91 4.80
C THR A 2 36.27 8.32 4.98
N MET A 3 35.52 8.47 3.89
CA MET A 3 34.08 8.68 3.97
C MET A 3 33.44 7.36 4.38
N ILE A 4 32.99 7.27 5.64
CA ILE A 4 32.15 6.15 6.09
C ILE A 4 30.84 6.27 5.30
N SER A 5 30.61 5.35 4.36
CA SER A 5 29.37 5.31 3.60
C SER A 5 28.29 4.65 4.45
N HIS A 6 27.34 5.44 4.96
CA HIS A 6 26.16 4.92 5.63
C HIS A 6 25.18 4.36 4.59
N ASN A 7 24.68 3.14 4.81
CA ASN A 7 23.65 2.56 3.94
C ASN A 7 22.31 3.25 4.21
N THR A 8 21.96 4.23 3.37
CA THR A 8 20.71 5.01 3.46
C THR A 8 19.51 4.33 2.78
N SER A 9 19.71 3.18 2.14
CA SER A 9 18.63 2.44 1.47
C SER A 9 17.67 1.78 2.45
N ARG A 10 18.08 1.59 3.71
CA ARG A 10 17.28 0.94 4.75
C ARG A 10 16.93 1.94 5.84
N ARG A 11 15.72 1.83 6.37
CA ARG A 11 15.30 2.61 7.54
C ARG A 11 16.20 2.27 8.72
N LEU A 12 16.57 3.28 9.49
CA LEU A 12 17.24 3.09 10.78
C LEU A 12 16.38 2.21 11.68
N ALA A 13 17.04 1.35 12.46
CA ALA A 13 16.33 0.52 13.42
C ALA A 13 15.64 1.43 14.46
N PRO A 14 14.35 1.18 14.81
CA PRO A 14 13.62 2.02 15.75
C PRO A 14 14.36 2.22 17.08
N ARG A 15 15.02 1.15 17.58
CA ARG A 15 15.84 1.21 18.79
C ARG A 15 16.97 2.23 18.72
N VAL A 16 17.65 2.33 17.56
CA VAL A 16 18.74 3.28 17.37
C VAL A 16 18.18 4.70 17.36
N LEU A 17 17.08 4.91 16.61
CA LEU A 17 16.42 6.21 16.56
C LEU A 17 15.94 6.69 17.93
N SER A 18 15.37 5.80 18.74
CA SER A 18 14.97 6.11 20.12
C SER A 18 16.18 6.51 20.98
N GLN A 19 17.29 5.76 20.88
CA GLN A 19 18.52 6.08 21.62
C GLN A 19 19.11 7.44 21.20
N ASP A 20 19.05 7.76 19.91
CA ASP A 20 19.50 9.05 19.37
C ASP A 20 18.64 10.21 19.90
N ILE A 21 17.32 10.02 19.97
CA ILE A 21 16.38 11.00 20.52
C ILE A 21 16.64 11.21 22.02
N GLU A 22 16.83 10.14 22.79
CA GLU A 22 17.20 10.23 24.22
C GLU A 22 18.52 10.97 24.40
N SER A 23 19.52 10.69 23.54
CA SER A 23 20.82 11.38 23.57
C SER A 23 20.68 12.87 23.27
N TYR A 24 19.84 13.23 22.29
CA TYR A 24 19.53 14.63 21.97
C TYR A 24 18.82 15.35 23.13
N GLN A 25 17.84 14.69 23.77
CA GLN A 25 17.17 15.24 24.95
C GLN A 25 18.13 15.43 26.12
N GLY A 26 19.05 14.48 26.33
CA GLY A 26 20.12 14.59 27.33
C GLY A 26 21.05 15.77 27.04
N LEU A 27 21.38 16.02 25.77
CA LEU A 27 22.22 17.16 25.36
C LEU A 27 21.61 18.50 25.76
N GLN A 28 20.29 18.64 25.69
CA GLN A 28 19.59 19.88 26.08
C GLN A 28 19.76 20.21 27.57
N GLN A 29 20.09 19.23 28.41
CA GLN A 29 20.33 19.43 29.84
C GLN A 29 21.78 19.82 30.16
N ILE A 30 22.69 19.76 29.19
CA ILE A 30 24.11 20.08 29.38
C ILE A 30 24.31 21.59 29.13
N PRO A 31 24.57 22.41 30.16
CA PRO A 31 24.82 23.82 29.97
C PRO A 31 26.17 24.04 29.27
N ASN A 32 26.25 25.07 28.41
CA ASN A 32 27.48 25.54 27.76
C ASN A 32 28.21 24.50 26.87
N PHE A 33 27.50 23.53 26.31
CA PHE A 33 28.09 22.60 25.34
C PHE A 33 28.50 23.33 24.05
N MET A 34 29.80 23.40 23.77
CA MET A 34 30.38 24.02 22.58
C MET A 34 31.26 23.01 21.84
N THR A 35 31.14 22.96 20.52
CA THR A 35 31.93 22.07 19.68
C THR A 35 32.57 22.83 18.52
N VAL A 36 33.76 22.39 18.11
CA VAL A 36 34.46 22.92 16.92
C VAL A 36 33.89 22.30 15.63
N ARG A 37 33.15 21.19 15.74
CA ARG A 37 32.58 20.46 14.60
C ARG A 37 31.23 21.10 14.22
N PRO A 38 31.08 21.68 13.02
CA PRO A 38 29.86 22.39 12.64
C PRO A 38 28.62 21.47 12.63
N GLU A 39 28.82 20.19 12.29
CA GLU A 39 27.75 19.18 12.26
C GLU A 39 27.22 18.80 13.65
N ALA A 40 28.02 18.99 14.70
CA ALA A 40 27.68 18.63 16.08
C ALA A 40 27.34 19.86 16.93
N THR A 41 26.86 20.93 16.28
CA THR A 41 26.37 22.11 16.98
C THR A 41 24.92 21.87 17.45
N PRO A 42 24.48 22.48 18.55
CA PRO A 42 23.09 22.32 19.02
C PRO A 42 22.07 22.70 17.94
N GLU A 43 22.35 23.77 17.18
CA GLU A 43 21.49 24.25 16.09
C GLU A 43 21.42 23.25 14.92
N SER A 44 22.55 22.66 14.51
CA SER A 44 22.55 21.68 13.42
C SER A 44 21.79 20.41 13.79
N ILE A 45 21.95 19.94 15.04
CA ILE A 45 21.26 18.75 15.55
C ILE A 45 19.75 19.03 15.68
N GLN A 46 19.36 20.19 16.20
CA GLN A 46 17.95 20.60 16.27
C GLN A 46 17.31 20.64 14.89
N LYS A 47 17.96 21.28 13.92
CA LYS A 47 17.47 21.34 12.54
C LYS A 47 17.33 19.96 11.92
N ALA A 48 18.29 19.06 12.16
CA ALA A 48 18.22 17.68 11.68
C ALA A 48 17.05 16.92 12.31
N TYR A 49 16.79 17.12 13.61
CA TYR A 49 15.65 16.52 14.32
C TYR A 49 14.30 17.01 13.77
N GLU A 50 14.14 18.32 13.58
CA GLU A 50 12.93 18.92 13.00
C GLU A 50 12.70 18.41 11.57
N THR A 51 13.74 18.42 10.74
CA THR A 51 13.67 17.89 9.37
C THR A 51 13.28 16.42 9.35
N MET A 52 13.79 15.61 10.28
CA MET A 52 13.43 14.20 10.41
C MET A 52 11.94 14.04 10.70
N LEU A 53 11.39 14.80 11.65
CA LEU A 53 9.96 14.73 11.99
C LEU A 53 9.08 15.15 10.82
N ASP A 54 9.43 16.23 10.13
CA ASP A 54 8.69 16.72 8.96
C ASP A 54 8.67 15.67 7.84
N LYS A 55 9.80 15.02 7.57
CA LYS A 55 9.86 13.98 6.54
C LYS A 55 9.11 12.72 6.92
N GLN A 56 9.08 12.34 8.20
CA GLN A 56 8.30 11.20 8.68
C GLN A 56 6.78 11.46 8.61
N SER A 57 6.34 12.68 8.92
CA SER A 57 4.93 13.06 8.82
C SER A 57 4.47 13.12 7.36
N ASP A 58 5.30 13.71 6.47
CA ASP A 58 5.08 13.71 5.02
C ASP A 58 4.97 12.30 4.44
N GLU A 59 5.86 11.39 4.84
CA GLU A 59 5.82 9.98 4.42
C GLU A 59 4.50 9.33 4.81
N THR A 60 4.10 9.51 6.07
CA THR A 60 2.87 8.93 6.62
C THR A 60 1.64 9.48 5.89
N ALA A 61 1.58 10.79 5.64
CA ALA A 61 0.50 11.42 4.90
C ALA A 61 0.37 10.83 3.48
N LYS A 62 1.48 10.66 2.77
CA LYS A 62 1.48 10.07 1.42
C LYS A 62 1.07 8.60 1.43
N GLN A 63 1.50 7.82 2.43
CA GLN A 63 1.06 6.43 2.58
C GLN A 63 -0.45 6.33 2.80
N VAL A 64 -1.04 7.23 3.60
CA VAL A 64 -2.48 7.28 3.82
C VAL A 64 -3.22 7.62 2.53
N LEU A 65 -2.75 8.64 1.79
CA LEU A 65 -3.32 9.01 0.49
C LEU A 65 -3.26 7.86 -0.53
N PHE A 66 -2.12 7.17 -0.62
CA PHE A 66 -1.98 6.00 -1.48
C PHE A 66 -2.95 4.89 -1.10
N LYS A 67 -3.08 4.58 0.21
CA LYS A 67 -4.04 3.58 0.68
C LYS A 67 -5.48 3.96 0.34
N ALA A 68 -5.85 5.22 0.50
CA ALA A 68 -7.18 5.71 0.14
C ALA A 68 -7.45 5.54 -1.37
N ALA A 69 -6.49 5.93 -2.22
CA ALA A 69 -6.59 5.75 -3.67
C ALA A 69 -6.71 4.27 -4.07
N ALA A 70 -5.94 3.39 -3.42
CA ALA A 70 -5.99 1.95 -3.67
C ALA A 70 -7.33 1.31 -3.24
N ILE A 71 -7.95 1.80 -2.18
CA ILE A 71 -9.29 1.37 -1.76
C ILE A 71 -10.32 1.81 -2.80
N ALA A 72 -10.30 3.07 -3.22
CA ALA A 72 -11.22 3.60 -4.23
C ALA A 72 -11.10 2.86 -5.58
N ALA A 73 -9.87 2.52 -6.01
CA ALA A 73 -9.66 1.73 -7.22
C ALA A 73 -10.31 0.33 -7.09
N ARG A 74 -10.12 -0.34 -5.96
CA ARG A 74 -10.71 -1.66 -5.70
C ARG A 74 -12.24 -1.61 -5.69
N GLU A 75 -12.83 -0.57 -5.12
CA GLU A 75 -14.28 -0.39 -5.12
C GLU A 75 -14.82 -0.24 -6.56
N ALA A 76 -14.18 0.61 -7.37
CA ALA A 76 -14.53 0.78 -8.77
C ALA A 76 -14.38 -0.53 -9.60
N GLU A 77 -13.35 -1.33 -9.31
CA GLU A 77 -13.17 -2.65 -9.92
C GLU A 77 -14.33 -3.60 -9.61
N TRP A 78 -14.79 -3.63 -8.35
CA TRP A 78 -15.94 -4.44 -7.94
C TRP A 78 -17.23 -3.98 -8.60
N ASP A 79 -17.46 -2.67 -8.66
CA ASP A 79 -18.64 -2.10 -9.31
C ASP A 79 -18.67 -2.46 -10.79
N PHE A 80 -17.54 -2.35 -11.48
CA PHE A 80 -17.42 -2.78 -12.86
C PHE A 80 -17.68 -4.29 -13.02
N HIS A 81 -17.09 -5.12 -12.15
CA HIS A 81 -17.32 -6.56 -12.18
C HIS A 81 -18.81 -6.92 -12.02
N ASN A 82 -19.48 -6.30 -11.05
CA ASN A 82 -20.90 -6.50 -10.79
C ASN A 82 -21.76 -6.04 -11.97
N ALA A 83 -21.44 -4.91 -12.59
CA ALA A 83 -22.12 -4.43 -13.80
C ALA A 83 -21.97 -5.43 -14.96
N ILE A 84 -20.78 -6.00 -15.15
CA ILE A 84 -20.53 -7.04 -16.17
C ILE A 84 -21.33 -8.31 -15.87
N LEU A 85 -21.44 -8.74 -14.61
CA LEU A 85 -22.27 -9.89 -14.26
C LEU A 85 -23.74 -9.63 -14.57
N ALA A 86 -24.27 -8.47 -14.16
CA ALA A 86 -25.65 -8.08 -14.44
C ALA A 86 -25.94 -8.01 -15.95
N MET A 87 -25.02 -7.44 -16.74
CA MET A 87 -25.10 -7.42 -18.20
C MET A 87 -25.16 -8.84 -18.78
N LYS A 88 -24.27 -9.74 -18.33
CA LYS A 88 -24.27 -11.13 -18.77
C LYS A 88 -25.61 -11.81 -18.46
N GLU A 89 -26.13 -11.63 -17.26
CA GLU A 89 -27.43 -12.18 -16.86
C GLU A 89 -28.58 -11.62 -17.69
N ALA A 90 -28.59 -10.32 -17.98
CA ALA A 90 -29.59 -9.69 -18.84
C ALA A 90 -29.56 -10.27 -20.26
N VAL A 91 -28.38 -10.43 -20.87
CA VAL A 91 -28.21 -11.06 -22.19
C VAL A 91 -28.74 -12.51 -22.16
N ARG A 92 -28.41 -13.27 -21.12
CA ARG A 92 -28.91 -14.65 -20.96
C ARG A 92 -30.43 -14.69 -20.77
N GLY A 93 -31.01 -13.74 -20.06
CA GLY A 93 -32.46 -13.61 -19.85
C GLY A 93 -33.21 -13.25 -21.14
N GLN A 94 -32.65 -12.34 -21.94
CA GLN A 94 -33.29 -11.84 -23.17
C GLN A 94 -33.22 -12.84 -24.33
N PHE A 95 -32.06 -13.47 -24.57
CA PHE A 95 -31.85 -14.36 -25.71
C PHE A 95 -32.01 -15.85 -25.36
N GLY A 96 -32.03 -16.18 -24.07
CA GLY A 96 -32.15 -17.56 -23.59
C GLY A 96 -30.81 -18.30 -23.51
N SER A 97 -30.80 -19.38 -22.73
CA SER A 97 -29.55 -20.07 -22.31
C SER A 97 -28.86 -20.92 -23.38
N ASP A 98 -29.47 -21.12 -24.54
CA ASP A 98 -28.92 -21.93 -25.65
C ASP A 98 -28.58 -21.09 -26.89
N SER A 99 -28.62 -19.76 -26.75
CA SER A 99 -28.41 -18.81 -27.84
C SER A 99 -26.93 -18.51 -28.10
N ASP A 100 -26.62 -18.10 -29.34
CA ASP A 100 -25.29 -17.66 -29.75
C ASP A 100 -24.87 -16.36 -29.03
N GLN A 101 -25.83 -15.49 -28.72
CA GLN A 101 -25.61 -14.23 -28.00
C GLN A 101 -25.17 -14.47 -26.56
N ALA A 102 -25.81 -15.42 -25.86
CA ALA A 102 -25.36 -15.82 -24.52
C ALA A 102 -23.96 -16.46 -24.58
N ALA A 103 -23.66 -17.21 -25.64
CA ALA A 103 -22.33 -17.79 -25.86
C ALA A 103 -21.25 -16.73 -26.09
N ALA A 104 -21.57 -15.68 -26.87
CA ALA A 104 -20.66 -14.58 -27.17
C ALA A 104 -20.21 -13.81 -25.93
N VAL A 105 -21.06 -13.70 -24.90
CA VAL A 105 -20.71 -13.04 -23.62
C VAL A 105 -20.03 -13.98 -22.61
N GLY A 106 -19.65 -15.18 -23.05
CA GLY A 106 -18.84 -16.13 -22.29
C GLY A 106 -19.62 -17.21 -21.54
N PHE A 107 -20.94 -17.36 -21.76
CA PHE A 107 -21.64 -18.55 -21.25
C PHE A 107 -21.43 -19.76 -22.17
N LYS A 108 -21.51 -20.96 -21.59
CA LYS A 108 -21.59 -22.18 -22.39
C LYS A 108 -23.04 -22.48 -22.76
N LYS A 109 -23.33 -22.77 -24.03
CA LYS A 109 -24.68 -23.15 -24.49
C LYS A 109 -25.20 -24.37 -23.75
N LYS A 110 -26.51 -24.49 -23.58
CA LYS A 110 -27.12 -25.61 -22.87
C LYS A 110 -26.93 -26.93 -23.62
N SER A 111 -27.05 -26.90 -24.94
CA SER A 111 -26.81 -28.01 -25.86
C SER A 111 -25.40 -28.59 -25.75
N GLU A 112 -24.39 -27.76 -25.52
CA GLU A 112 -22.97 -28.16 -25.40
C GLU A 112 -22.59 -28.65 -23.99
N ARG A 113 -23.49 -28.54 -23.00
CA ARG A 113 -23.21 -28.99 -21.63
C ARG A 113 -23.39 -30.50 -21.53
N LYS A 114 -22.34 -31.20 -21.09
CA LYS A 114 -22.41 -32.62 -20.73
C LYS A 114 -23.44 -32.80 -19.60
N ARG A 115 -24.41 -33.69 -19.79
CA ARG A 115 -25.41 -34.00 -18.75
C ARG A 115 -24.71 -34.59 -17.53
N PRO A 116 -25.05 -34.16 -16.30
CA PRO A 116 -24.49 -34.77 -15.10
C PRO A 116 -24.92 -36.23 -15.04
N VAL A 117 -23.95 -37.14 -14.93
CA VAL A 117 -24.21 -38.56 -14.76
C VAL A 117 -24.40 -38.80 -13.27
N ARG A 118 -25.59 -39.23 -12.85
CA ARG A 118 -25.85 -39.58 -11.46
C ARG A 118 -25.22 -40.95 -11.18
N THR A 119 -24.05 -40.96 -10.56
CA THR A 119 -23.48 -42.18 -9.98
C THR A 119 -24.38 -42.64 -8.83
N LYS A 120 -24.88 -43.87 -8.91
CA LYS A 120 -25.52 -44.52 -7.76
C LYS A 120 -24.45 -44.67 -6.68
N ARG A 121 -24.73 -44.18 -5.47
CA ARG A 121 -23.95 -44.55 -4.29
C ARG A 121 -24.42 -45.95 -3.90
N GLU A 122 -23.48 -46.90 -3.88
CA GLU A 122 -23.67 -48.25 -3.34
C GLU A 122 -23.71 -48.23 -1.81
#